data_AF-A0A525VGH3-F1
#
_entry.id   AF-A0A525VGH3-F1
#
_cell.length_a   1.000
_cell.length_b   1.000
_cell.length_c   1.000
_cell.angle_alpha   90.00
_cell.angle_beta   90.00
_cell.angle_gamma   90.00
#
_symmetry.space_group_name_H-M   'P 1'
#
loop_
_entity.id
_entity.type
_entity.pdbx_description
1 polymer ?
#
loop_
_entity_poly.entity_id
_entity_poly.type
_entity_poly.pdbx_seq_one_letter_code
_entity_poly.pdbx_strand_id
1 'polypeptide(L)'
;MDKTLYRFVSDDFSERRHSPLHPIDISRGCILQLFGIKNALCSPQQAVCVQLAPSEYGIVIKGRWWIFFTWSHLRHRNDVEYSSDMTMMSLTQRRTLTMFAEQHRILRQWLAPIVVSLALLLSGGPMVAQAAGEGAAHYTDTVTPNARVDWTTGIATAKGIGIPPKNPASALQAKEMAKSAAWAVALRNLLEVVRGVRVDSTTTVNNFVMTNDEVRTRVEGMVKGAKLVKEQEMPDGSFETTVEMKLTGDFSGVILPKSSPRTDPLPQYKKPVVDGHTISKSYSGLVVDARGTGAQTALAPRILNEQGDEAYSVAYVEQRGVAEQGIAIYVPDLPSAQANPRVTNTPLLVKALRASGNNHTDLVVSDADVQTIHGVPEHFKFLKQAKVLVILDAK
;
A
#
# COMPACT_ATOMS: atom_id res chain seq x y z
N MET A 1 -0.42 -65.86 5.62
CA MET A 1 0.56 -66.24 6.65
C MET A 1 1.83 -65.45 6.39
N ASP A 2 2.46 -64.77 7.34
CA ASP A 2 1.93 -64.12 8.56
C ASP A 2 2.89 -62.97 8.96
N LYS A 3 2.53 -62.16 9.95
CA LYS A 3 3.20 -60.94 10.41
C LYS A 3 4.42 -61.22 11.31
N THR A 4 5.41 -60.32 11.28
CA THR A 4 6.25 -60.00 12.45
C THR A 4 6.70 -58.53 12.38
N LEU A 5 6.08 -57.56 13.07
CA LEU A 5 6.18 -57.15 14.49
C LEU A 5 7.48 -56.41 14.90
N TYR A 6 7.32 -55.13 15.24
CA TYR A 6 8.27 -54.29 15.98
C TYR A 6 8.18 -54.55 17.50
N ARG A 7 9.26 -54.28 18.26
CA ARG A 7 9.24 -54.22 19.73
C ARG A 7 10.23 -53.19 20.30
N PHE A 8 9.76 -52.39 21.26
CA PHE A 8 10.52 -51.47 22.13
C PHE A 8 10.90 -52.16 23.45
N VAL A 9 12.06 -51.79 24.05
CA VAL A 9 12.49 -51.82 25.49
C VAL A 9 13.88 -51.10 25.47
N SER A 10 14.05 -49.84 25.89
CA SER A 10 14.26 -49.27 27.25
C SER A 10 15.45 -49.84 28.05
N ASP A 11 16.37 -48.97 28.48
CA ASP A 11 17.28 -49.21 29.61
C ASP A 11 17.64 -47.88 30.29
N ASP A 12 17.94 -47.92 31.59
CA ASP A 12 17.94 -46.75 32.49
C ASP A 12 19.16 -46.71 33.44
N PHE A 13 19.50 -45.49 33.87
CA PHE A 13 20.29 -45.06 35.04
C PHE A 13 21.43 -45.92 35.68
N SER A 14 22.61 -45.32 35.85
CA SER A 14 23.41 -45.47 37.10
C SER A 14 24.32 -44.27 37.41
N GLU A 15 24.52 -44.03 38.71
CA GLU A 15 24.94 -42.81 39.41
C GLU A 15 26.38 -42.28 39.19
N ARG A 16 26.58 -40.98 39.52
CA ARG A 16 27.69 -40.52 40.41
C ARG A 16 27.38 -39.18 41.13
N ARG A 17 27.93 -39.04 42.34
CA ARG A 17 27.74 -37.95 43.34
C ARG A 17 29.13 -37.41 43.77
N HIS A 18 29.37 -36.20 44.31
CA HIS A 18 28.57 -35.05 44.77
C HIS A 18 29.47 -33.77 44.87
N SER A 19 28.92 -32.63 45.36
CA SER A 19 29.61 -31.48 46.03
C SER A 19 30.23 -30.35 45.18
N PRO A 20 30.27 -29.08 45.69
CA PRO A 20 29.16 -28.31 46.25
C PRO A 20 29.03 -26.88 45.65
N LEU A 21 28.12 -26.06 46.19
CA LEU A 21 27.59 -24.82 45.59
C LEU A 21 28.47 -23.55 45.71
N HIS A 22 28.37 -22.69 44.70
CA HIS A 22 28.49 -21.22 44.81
C HIS A 22 27.30 -20.57 44.05
N PRO A 23 26.86 -19.35 44.41
CA PRO A 23 25.59 -18.80 43.95
C PRO A 23 25.64 -18.29 42.51
N ILE A 24 24.59 -18.57 41.73
CA ILE A 24 24.41 -18.06 40.36
C ILE A 24 23.24 -17.07 40.33
N ASP A 25 23.51 -15.93 39.69
CA ASP A 25 22.63 -14.80 39.44
C ASP A 25 21.31 -15.23 38.75
N ILE A 26 20.17 -14.83 39.30
CA ILE A 26 18.84 -15.06 38.70
C ILE A 26 18.40 -13.76 38.01
N SER A 27 18.74 -13.64 36.73
CA SER A 27 18.15 -12.62 35.87
C SER A 27 17.84 -13.15 34.46
N ARG A 28 16.54 -13.10 34.12
CA ARG A 28 15.92 -13.42 32.80
C ARG A 28 15.95 -14.91 32.41
N GLY A 29 14.87 -15.68 32.53
CA GLY A 29 13.45 -15.33 32.66
C GLY A 29 12.71 -15.59 31.34
N CYS A 30 12.27 -16.83 31.16
CA CYS A 30 11.29 -17.23 30.15
C CYS A 30 9.87 -17.18 30.76
N ILE A 31 8.83 -17.40 29.95
CA ILE A 31 7.39 -17.41 30.31
C ILE A 31 6.86 -15.98 30.58
N LEU A 32 6.07 -15.37 29.69
CA LEU A 32 4.70 -15.79 29.42
C LEU A 32 4.28 -15.63 27.94
N GLN A 33 3.70 -16.68 27.39
CA GLN A 33 2.64 -16.50 26.40
C GLN A 33 1.41 -15.96 27.12
N LEU A 34 0.88 -14.82 26.67
CA LEU A 34 -0.55 -14.47 26.60
C LEU A 34 -0.64 -13.06 25.98
N PHE A 35 -1.71 -12.80 25.23
CA PHE A 35 -1.91 -11.61 24.37
C PHE A 35 -0.96 -11.51 23.16
N GLY A 36 -1.42 -12.05 22.04
CA GLY A 36 -0.70 -12.00 20.78
C GLY A 36 -0.72 -10.60 20.15
N ILE A 37 0.44 -9.94 20.18
CA ILE A 37 0.75 -8.78 19.34
C ILE A 37 2.06 -9.11 18.60
N LYS A 38 1.98 -9.32 17.28
CA LYS A 38 3.17 -9.42 16.43
C LYS A 38 3.47 -8.07 15.79
N ASN A 39 4.77 -7.79 15.65
CA ASN A 39 5.38 -6.65 14.95
C ASN A 39 5.37 -5.29 15.68
N ALA A 40 6.27 -5.15 16.64
CA ALA A 40 6.91 -3.87 16.95
C ALA A 40 8.44 -4.04 16.88
N LEU A 41 9.06 -3.52 15.81
CA LEU A 41 10.51 -3.41 15.69
C LEU A 41 10.98 -2.21 16.52
N CYS A 42 11.69 -2.44 17.61
CA CYS A 42 12.27 -1.37 18.42
C CYS A 42 13.74 -1.65 18.75
N SER A 43 14.59 -0.63 18.59
CA SER A 43 16.05 -0.72 18.79
C SER A 43 16.41 -0.79 20.28
N PRO A 44 17.43 -1.56 20.71
CA PRO A 44 17.58 -1.94 22.13
C PRO A 44 18.08 -0.85 23.11
N GLN A 45 18.17 0.43 22.73
CA GLN A 45 18.99 1.41 23.48
C GLN A 45 18.29 2.66 24.03
N GLN A 46 16.98 2.91 23.80
CA GLN A 46 16.33 4.16 24.28
C GLN A 46 14.90 4.01 24.82
N ALA A 47 14.61 2.97 25.62
CA ALA A 47 13.35 2.86 26.37
C ALA A 47 13.58 2.30 27.78
N VAL A 48 12.95 2.92 28.78
CA VAL A 48 12.90 2.45 30.18
C VAL A 48 11.45 2.41 30.61
N CYS A 49 10.98 1.24 31.04
CA CYS A 49 9.68 1.10 31.70
C CYS A 49 9.86 1.37 33.19
N VAL A 50 8.99 2.22 33.75
CA VAL A 50 8.94 2.49 35.20
C VAL A 50 7.56 2.09 35.69
N GLN A 51 7.51 1.27 36.74
CA GLN A 51 6.28 0.84 37.38
C GLN A 51 5.94 1.81 38.51
N LEU A 52 4.76 2.42 38.45
CA LEU A 52 4.33 3.46 39.40
C LEU A 52 3.31 2.95 40.42
N ALA A 53 2.54 1.91 40.08
CA ALA A 53 1.57 1.24 40.95
C ALA A 53 1.34 -0.23 40.49
N PRO A 54 0.63 -1.08 41.27
CA PRO A 54 0.38 -2.49 40.92
C PRO A 54 -0.43 -2.73 39.64
N SER A 55 -1.07 -1.71 39.07
CA SER A 55 -1.93 -1.82 37.88
C SER A 55 -1.67 -0.75 36.81
N GLU A 56 -0.54 -0.04 36.86
CA GLU A 56 -0.20 1.02 35.91
C GLU A 56 1.24 0.92 35.40
N TYR A 57 1.40 0.96 34.07
CA TYR A 57 2.68 0.93 33.38
C TYR A 57 2.81 2.13 32.43
N GLY A 58 3.93 2.85 32.51
CA GLY A 58 4.26 3.96 31.62
C GLY A 58 5.54 3.70 30.81
N ILE A 59 5.59 4.24 29.58
CA ILE A 59 6.77 4.23 28.72
C ILE A 59 7.25 5.68 28.55
N VAL A 60 8.51 5.95 28.91
CA VAL A 60 9.12 7.27 28.73
C VAL A 60 10.06 7.26 27.53
N ILE A 61 9.82 8.16 26.58
CA ILE A 61 10.72 8.43 25.44
C ILE A 61 11.02 9.93 25.43
N LYS A 62 12.30 10.29 25.63
CA LYS A 62 12.85 11.66 25.54
C LYS A 62 12.01 12.75 26.25
N GLY A 63 11.63 12.51 27.50
CA GLY A 63 11.40 13.59 28.49
C GLY A 63 10.16 14.48 28.33
N ARG A 64 9.10 14.06 27.63
CA ARG A 64 7.80 14.75 27.65
C ARG A 64 6.66 13.83 28.10
N TRP A 65 5.83 14.36 29.00
CA TRP A 65 4.66 13.68 29.55
C TRP A 65 3.46 13.79 28.61
N TRP A 66 2.63 12.75 28.60
CA TRP A 66 1.26 12.76 28.06
C TRP A 66 0.32 12.16 29.10
N ILE A 67 -0.87 12.75 29.26
CA ILE A 67 -1.91 12.32 30.21
C ILE A 67 -3.08 11.77 29.39
N PHE A 68 -3.64 10.62 29.78
CA PHE A 68 -4.93 10.13 29.29
C PHE A 68 -5.81 9.61 30.43
N PHE A 69 -7.12 9.73 30.24
CA PHE A 69 -8.16 9.55 31.26
C PHE A 69 -8.39 8.08 31.66
N THR A 70 -8.81 7.89 32.91
CA THR A 70 -9.29 6.62 33.45
C THR A 70 -10.79 6.41 33.18
N TRP A 71 -11.20 5.14 33.04
CA TRP A 71 -12.61 4.74 33.05
C TRP A 71 -12.79 3.60 34.05
N SER A 72 -13.44 3.87 35.18
CA SER A 72 -13.66 2.89 36.25
C SER A 72 -15.10 2.41 36.29
N HIS A 73 -15.27 1.09 36.45
CA HIS A 73 -16.55 0.46 36.73
C HIS A 73 -16.97 0.68 38.19
N LEU A 74 -18.27 0.91 38.42
CA LEU A 74 -18.94 0.56 39.68
C LEU A 74 -20.30 -0.08 39.35
N ARG A 75 -20.67 -1.16 40.06
CA ARG A 75 -21.95 -1.87 39.90
C ARG A 75 -22.57 -2.14 41.29
N HIS A 76 -23.91 -2.17 41.33
CA HIS A 76 -24.81 -2.41 42.48
C HIS A 76 -24.93 -1.22 43.46
N ARG A 77 -26.13 -0.70 43.74
CA ARG A 77 -27.32 -1.43 44.23
C ARG A 77 -28.68 -0.82 43.84
N ASN A 78 -29.68 -1.71 43.88
CA ASN A 78 -31.10 -1.55 44.25
C ASN A 78 -32.01 -0.52 43.54
N ASP A 79 -33.10 -1.06 43.01
CA ASP A 79 -34.51 -0.63 43.12
C ASP A 79 -34.84 0.79 43.58
N VAL A 80 -35.68 1.49 42.80
CA VAL A 80 -37.03 1.93 43.22
C VAL A 80 -37.77 2.56 42.04
N GLU A 81 -38.83 1.86 41.62
CA GLU A 81 -40.18 2.36 41.32
C GLU A 81 -40.46 3.43 40.25
N TYR A 82 -41.52 3.15 39.50
CA TYR A 82 -42.11 3.99 38.44
C TYR A 82 -43.26 4.81 39.05
N SER A 83 -43.21 6.14 38.93
CA SER A 83 -44.42 6.95 39.14
C SER A 83 -44.41 8.21 38.28
N SER A 84 -45.44 8.31 37.45
CA SER A 84 -45.88 9.54 36.80
C SER A 84 -46.88 10.24 37.70
N ASP A 85 -46.66 11.52 38.04
CA ASP A 85 -47.80 12.35 38.43
C ASP A 85 -47.64 13.84 38.09
N MET A 86 -48.80 14.48 37.98
CA MET A 86 -49.02 15.80 37.39
C MET A 86 -49.44 16.83 38.47
N THR A 87 -49.57 18.11 38.10
CA THR A 87 -50.23 19.19 38.87
C THR A 87 -49.43 19.72 40.08
N MET A 88 -49.03 21.00 40.14
CA MET A 88 -49.91 22.14 40.46
C MET A 88 -49.21 23.49 40.24
N MET A 89 -50.00 24.52 39.88
CA MET A 89 -49.56 25.91 39.75
C MET A 89 -49.38 26.59 41.13
N SER A 90 -48.41 27.51 41.25
CA SER A 90 -48.40 28.54 42.30
C SER A 90 -48.41 29.96 41.70
N LEU A 91 -49.24 30.83 42.28
CA LEU A 91 -49.63 32.13 41.73
C LEU A 91 -48.68 33.26 42.18
N THR A 92 -47.51 33.41 41.55
CA THR A 92 -46.56 34.49 41.91
C THR A 92 -45.91 35.22 40.74
N GLN A 93 -46.54 35.26 39.56
CA GLN A 93 -45.97 36.03 38.42
C GLN A 93 -47.00 36.63 37.45
N ARG A 94 -47.92 37.47 37.98
CA ARG A 94 -48.77 38.38 37.19
C ARG A 94 -48.67 39.82 37.69
N ARG A 95 -47.52 40.47 37.51
CA ARG A 95 -47.37 41.92 37.79
C ARG A 95 -46.21 42.65 37.07
N THR A 96 -45.78 42.20 35.89
CA THR A 96 -44.67 42.81 35.11
C THR A 96 -44.86 42.79 33.58
N LEU A 97 -46.10 42.91 33.07
CA LEU A 97 -46.39 42.89 31.62
C LEU A 97 -47.31 44.04 31.13
N THR A 98 -47.08 45.26 31.60
CA THR A 98 -47.77 46.47 31.09
C THR A 98 -46.89 47.73 30.96
N MET A 99 -45.56 47.64 31.16
CA MET A 99 -44.63 48.80 31.06
C MET A 99 -43.43 48.57 30.11
N PHE A 100 -43.61 47.77 29.06
CA PHE A 100 -42.56 47.58 28.02
C PHE A 100 -43.10 47.69 26.57
N ALA A 101 -44.23 48.37 26.38
CA ALA A 101 -44.86 48.54 25.06
C ALA A 101 -44.49 49.86 24.33
N GLU A 102 -43.94 50.86 25.04
CA GLU A 102 -43.83 52.25 24.53
C GLU A 102 -42.38 52.73 24.31
N GLN A 103 -41.39 51.82 24.20
CA GLN A 103 -39.97 52.20 24.09
C GLN A 103 -39.16 51.44 23.02
N HIS A 104 -39.81 50.97 21.95
CA HIS A 104 -39.13 50.26 20.84
C HIS A 104 -39.32 50.86 19.44
N ARG A 105 -39.97 52.04 19.32
CA ARG A 105 -40.33 52.61 18.01
C ARG A 105 -39.35 53.65 17.43
N ILE A 106 -38.39 54.15 18.21
CA ILE A 106 -37.48 55.25 17.80
C ILE A 106 -36.08 54.76 17.38
N LEU A 107 -35.58 53.63 17.91
CA LEU A 107 -34.23 53.13 17.56
C LEU A 107 -34.11 52.46 16.18
N ARG A 108 -35.22 52.22 15.46
CA ARG A 108 -35.25 51.36 14.27
C ARG A 108 -34.98 52.05 12.92
N GLN A 109 -34.84 53.38 12.89
CA GLN A 109 -34.67 54.14 11.63
C GLN A 109 -33.22 54.54 11.29
N TRP A 110 -32.25 54.34 12.20
CA TRP A 110 -30.87 54.83 12.00
C TRP A 110 -29.75 53.77 12.10
N LEU A 111 -30.07 52.48 12.28
CA LEU A 111 -29.08 51.40 12.41
C LEU A 111 -29.06 50.38 11.26
N ALA A 112 -29.94 50.51 10.25
CA ALA A 112 -30.00 49.59 9.11
C ALA A 112 -28.83 49.71 8.08
N PRO A 113 -28.30 50.89 7.71
CA PRO A 113 -27.34 51.00 6.61
C PRO A 113 -25.89 50.64 6.98
N ILE A 114 -25.55 50.60 8.26
CA ILE A 114 -24.17 50.39 8.73
C ILE A 114 -23.80 48.89 8.72
N VAL A 115 -24.74 47.99 9.06
CA VAL A 115 -24.47 46.54 9.12
C VAL A 115 -24.33 45.91 7.73
N VAL A 116 -25.09 46.39 6.73
CA VAL A 116 -25.01 45.89 5.35
C VAL A 116 -23.69 46.29 4.67
N SER A 117 -23.17 47.47 4.97
CA SER A 117 -21.91 47.98 4.40
C SER A 117 -20.68 47.20 4.90
N LEU A 118 -20.70 46.67 6.13
CA LEU A 118 -19.59 45.87 6.68
C LEU A 118 -19.61 44.41 6.17
N ALA A 119 -20.78 43.88 5.79
CA ALA A 119 -20.92 42.53 5.25
C ALA A 119 -20.39 42.39 3.80
N LEU A 120 -20.36 43.48 3.03
CA LEU A 120 -19.89 43.50 1.63
C LEU A 120 -18.38 43.74 1.45
N LEU A 121 -17.65 44.02 2.54
CA LEU A 121 -16.18 44.19 2.53
C LEU A 121 -15.41 42.94 2.99
N LEU A 122 -16.10 41.86 3.35
CA LEU A 122 -15.50 40.58 3.77
C LEU A 122 -15.61 39.46 2.72
N SER A 123 -16.27 39.70 1.58
CA SER A 123 -16.38 38.75 0.46
C SER A 123 -15.19 38.77 -0.52
N GLY A 124 -14.18 39.62 -0.26
CA GLY A 124 -13.01 39.83 -1.13
C GLY A 124 -11.72 39.16 -0.67
N GLY A 125 -11.79 38.16 0.23
CA GLY A 125 -10.61 37.38 0.60
C GLY A 125 -10.05 36.64 -0.62
N PRO A 126 -8.72 36.64 -0.87
CA PRO A 126 -8.17 35.86 -1.96
C PRO A 126 -8.52 34.38 -1.72
N MET A 127 -9.09 33.73 -2.73
CA MET A 127 -9.15 32.28 -2.77
C MET A 127 -7.71 31.75 -2.76
N VAL A 128 -7.20 31.45 -1.56
CA VAL A 128 -6.20 30.42 -1.41
C VAL A 128 -6.93 29.14 -1.80
N ALA A 129 -6.82 28.80 -3.08
CA ALA A 129 -7.16 27.47 -3.55
C ALA A 129 -6.32 26.50 -2.72
N GLN A 130 -6.94 25.87 -1.73
CA GLN A 130 -6.39 24.68 -1.14
C GLN A 130 -6.43 23.63 -2.23
N ALA A 131 -5.32 23.56 -2.99
CA ALA A 131 -4.87 22.35 -3.63
C ALA A 131 -4.68 21.32 -2.50
N ALA A 132 -5.79 20.68 -2.11
CA ALA A 132 -5.76 19.45 -1.36
C ALA A 132 -4.82 18.53 -2.13
N GLY A 133 -3.70 18.16 -1.50
CA GLY A 133 -2.54 17.62 -2.19
C GLY A 133 -2.96 16.50 -3.14
N GLU A 134 -2.88 16.79 -4.43
CA GLU A 134 -3.25 15.86 -5.48
C GLU A 134 -2.24 14.72 -5.40
N GLY A 135 -2.69 13.59 -4.84
CA GLY A 135 -1.83 12.43 -4.64
C GLY A 135 -1.26 12.02 -5.99
N ALA A 136 0.06 11.79 -6.05
CA ALA A 136 0.79 11.52 -7.28
C ALA A 136 0.00 10.56 -8.19
N ALA A 137 -0.38 11.02 -9.38
CA ALA A 137 -1.41 10.37 -10.17
C ALA A 137 -0.99 8.95 -10.57
N HIS A 138 -1.94 8.02 -10.50
CA HIS A 138 -1.70 6.60 -10.78
C HIS A 138 -1.83 6.33 -12.29
N TYR A 139 -0.92 5.53 -12.83
CA TYR A 139 -0.99 5.02 -14.20
C TYR A 139 -1.77 3.71 -14.23
N THR A 140 -2.99 3.75 -14.77
CA THR A 140 -3.89 2.58 -14.80
C THR A 140 -4.24 2.14 -16.22
N ASP A 141 -3.96 0.88 -16.55
CA ASP A 141 -4.46 0.24 -17.77
C ASP A 141 -5.81 -0.43 -17.52
N THR A 142 -6.86 0.02 -18.21
CA THR A 142 -8.13 -0.72 -18.27
C THR A 142 -8.01 -1.81 -19.35
N VAL A 143 -7.82 -3.06 -18.93
CA VAL A 143 -7.58 -4.19 -19.84
C VAL A 143 -8.91 -4.79 -20.33
N THR A 144 -9.93 -4.80 -19.48
CA THR A 144 -11.33 -5.07 -19.86
C THR A 144 -12.26 -4.11 -19.12
N PRO A 145 -13.53 -3.92 -19.54
CA PRO A 145 -14.48 -3.06 -18.82
C PRO A 145 -14.69 -3.43 -17.35
N ASN A 146 -14.37 -4.67 -16.97
CA ASN A 146 -14.50 -5.18 -15.60
C ASN A 146 -13.16 -5.32 -14.87
N ALA A 147 -12.01 -5.05 -15.48
CA ALA A 147 -10.72 -5.30 -14.83
C ALA A 147 -9.57 -4.42 -15.37
N ARG A 148 -8.72 -3.96 -14.44
CA ARG A 148 -7.65 -3.00 -14.66
C ARG A 148 -6.36 -3.40 -13.94
N VAL A 149 -5.24 -2.87 -14.39
CA VAL A 149 -3.96 -2.91 -13.68
C VAL A 149 -3.52 -1.49 -13.34
N ASP A 150 -3.29 -1.24 -12.05
CA ASP A 150 -2.58 -0.07 -11.56
C ASP A 150 -1.08 -0.37 -11.57
N TRP A 151 -0.36 0.30 -12.46
CA TRP A 151 1.08 0.13 -12.68
C TRP A 151 1.94 1.08 -11.83
N THR A 152 1.32 1.97 -11.06
CA THR A 152 1.98 2.76 -10.01
C THR A 152 2.07 1.97 -8.71
N THR A 153 1.03 1.20 -8.36
CA THR A 153 1.01 0.36 -7.15
C THR A 153 1.33 -1.12 -7.40
N GLY A 154 1.27 -1.58 -8.65
CA GLY A 154 1.46 -2.98 -9.02
C GLY A 154 0.28 -3.88 -8.60
N ILE A 155 -0.95 -3.36 -8.69
CA ILE A 155 -2.18 -4.05 -8.27
C ILE A 155 -3.06 -4.32 -9.49
N ALA A 156 -3.44 -5.57 -9.70
CA ALA A 156 -4.52 -5.95 -10.63
C ALA A 156 -5.85 -6.01 -9.87
N THR A 157 -6.89 -5.38 -10.39
CA THR A 157 -8.24 -5.34 -9.80
C THR A 157 -9.27 -5.81 -10.81
N ALA A 158 -10.20 -6.67 -10.41
CA ALA A 158 -11.28 -7.16 -11.25
C ALA A 158 -12.63 -7.17 -10.53
N LYS A 159 -13.69 -6.98 -11.31
CA LYS A 159 -15.10 -6.97 -10.90
C LYS A 159 -15.83 -8.16 -11.51
N GLY A 160 -16.76 -8.73 -10.77
CA GLY A 160 -17.70 -9.74 -11.23
C GLY A 160 -19.12 -9.43 -10.76
N ILE A 161 -20.10 -9.87 -11.55
CA ILE A 161 -21.53 -9.76 -11.26
C ILE A 161 -22.08 -11.18 -11.15
N GLY A 162 -22.85 -11.44 -10.09
CA GLY A 162 -23.51 -12.71 -9.85
C GLY A 162 -25.01 -12.51 -9.66
N ILE A 163 -25.80 -13.24 -10.42
CA ILE A 163 -27.26 -13.07 -10.48
C ILE A 163 -27.90 -14.18 -9.63
N PRO A 164 -28.88 -13.89 -8.76
CA PRO A 164 -29.60 -14.92 -8.02
C PRO A 164 -30.33 -15.89 -8.98
N PRO A 165 -30.46 -17.18 -8.64
CA PRO A 165 -31.21 -18.11 -9.48
C PRO A 165 -32.70 -17.78 -9.46
N LYS A 166 -33.40 -18.16 -10.54
CA LYS A 166 -34.83 -17.86 -10.73
C LYS A 166 -35.75 -18.42 -9.63
N ASN A 167 -35.41 -19.61 -9.11
CA ASN A 167 -36.21 -20.32 -8.09
C ASN A 167 -35.32 -20.70 -6.89
N PRO A 168 -34.98 -19.75 -5.99
CA PRO A 168 -34.22 -20.05 -4.78
C PRO A 168 -35.12 -20.65 -3.70
N ALA A 169 -34.60 -21.54 -2.85
CA ALA A 169 -35.36 -22.11 -1.73
C ALA A 169 -35.56 -21.11 -0.57
N SER A 170 -34.72 -20.06 -0.48
CA SER A 170 -34.92 -18.93 0.42
C SER A 170 -34.19 -17.68 -0.08
N ALA A 171 -34.57 -16.50 0.42
CA ALA A 171 -33.88 -15.24 0.10
C ALA A 171 -32.40 -15.25 0.52
N LEU A 172 -32.08 -15.88 1.65
CA LEU A 172 -30.68 -16.06 2.09
C LEU A 172 -29.90 -16.97 1.12
N GLN A 173 -30.51 -18.06 0.65
CA GLN A 173 -29.88 -18.94 -0.33
C GLN A 173 -29.65 -18.20 -1.66
N ALA A 174 -30.62 -17.40 -2.11
CA ALA A 174 -30.49 -16.56 -3.32
C ALA A 174 -29.28 -15.62 -3.23
N LYS A 175 -29.16 -14.93 -2.10
CA LYS A 175 -28.08 -13.98 -1.81
C LYS A 175 -26.70 -14.63 -1.81
N GLU A 176 -26.52 -15.73 -1.09
CA GLU A 176 -25.22 -16.41 -1.02
C GLU A 176 -24.83 -17.08 -2.35
N MET A 177 -25.80 -17.55 -3.15
CA MET A 177 -25.55 -17.99 -4.53
C MET A 177 -25.14 -16.82 -5.44
N ALA A 178 -25.80 -15.67 -5.35
CA ALA A 178 -25.44 -14.47 -6.11
C ALA A 178 -24.01 -14.00 -5.77
N LYS A 179 -23.64 -13.92 -4.49
CA LYS A 179 -22.27 -13.61 -4.04
C LYS A 179 -21.24 -14.61 -4.58
N SER A 180 -21.52 -15.91 -4.45
CA SER A 180 -20.61 -16.97 -4.91
C SER A 180 -20.37 -16.89 -6.43
N ALA A 181 -21.41 -16.59 -7.20
CA ALA A 181 -21.30 -16.36 -8.63
C ALA A 181 -20.50 -15.07 -8.95
N ALA A 182 -20.76 -13.97 -8.23
CA ALA A 182 -20.06 -12.70 -8.39
C ALA A 182 -18.55 -12.85 -8.12
N TRP A 183 -18.19 -13.54 -7.04
CA TRP A 183 -16.82 -13.91 -6.71
C TRP A 183 -16.17 -14.77 -7.81
N ALA A 184 -16.84 -15.83 -8.27
CA ALA A 184 -16.30 -16.69 -9.34
C ALA A 184 -16.06 -15.92 -10.65
N VAL A 185 -16.97 -15.02 -11.04
CA VAL A 185 -16.80 -14.15 -12.21
C VAL A 185 -15.66 -13.15 -12.00
N ALA A 186 -15.53 -12.57 -10.80
CA ALA A 186 -14.47 -11.62 -10.47
C ALA A 186 -13.08 -12.29 -10.57
N LEU A 187 -12.93 -13.50 -10.04
CA LEU A 187 -11.72 -14.31 -10.17
C LEU A 187 -11.40 -14.66 -11.63
N ARG A 188 -12.42 -15.00 -12.44
CA ARG A 188 -12.25 -15.27 -13.88
C ARG A 188 -11.70 -14.06 -14.61
N ASN A 189 -12.30 -12.89 -14.37
CA ASN A 189 -11.89 -11.62 -14.98
C ASN A 189 -10.50 -11.17 -14.50
N LEU A 190 -10.13 -11.48 -13.24
CA LEU A 190 -8.78 -11.24 -12.73
C LEU A 190 -7.75 -12.11 -13.45
N LEU A 191 -8.01 -13.41 -13.62
CA LEU A 191 -7.12 -14.33 -14.34
C LEU A 191 -6.90 -13.90 -15.79
N GLU A 192 -7.95 -13.42 -16.46
CA GLU A 192 -7.91 -12.91 -17.83
C GLU A 192 -6.93 -11.73 -17.96
N VAL A 193 -7.05 -10.72 -17.08
CA VAL A 193 -6.13 -9.57 -17.04
C VAL A 193 -4.72 -9.96 -16.65
N VAL A 194 -4.56 -10.83 -15.65
CA VAL A 194 -3.25 -11.33 -15.21
C VAL A 194 -2.53 -12.07 -16.33
N ARG A 195 -3.23 -12.85 -17.16
CA ARG A 195 -2.64 -13.50 -18.34
C ARG A 195 -2.21 -12.48 -19.41
N GLY A 196 -2.93 -11.37 -19.56
CA GLY A 196 -2.59 -10.27 -20.47
C GLY A 196 -1.40 -9.40 -20.05
N VAL A 197 -0.91 -9.54 -18.81
CA VAL A 197 0.26 -8.79 -18.31
C VAL A 197 1.52 -9.14 -19.11
N ARG A 198 2.21 -8.11 -19.61
CA ARG A 198 3.53 -8.23 -20.26
C ARG A 198 4.61 -8.43 -19.19
N VAL A 199 5.51 -9.36 -19.42
CA VAL A 199 6.64 -9.62 -18.52
C VAL A 199 7.85 -8.83 -19.00
N ASP A 200 8.16 -8.95 -20.29
CA ASP A 200 9.23 -8.23 -20.98
C ASP A 200 8.83 -7.94 -22.44
N SER A 201 9.79 -7.53 -23.27
CA SER A 201 9.54 -7.13 -24.66
C SER A 201 9.23 -8.27 -25.62
N THR A 202 9.31 -9.52 -25.15
CA THR A 202 9.08 -10.76 -25.90
C THR A 202 7.99 -11.65 -25.29
N THR A 203 7.78 -11.60 -23.98
CA THR A 203 6.90 -12.53 -23.25
C THR A 203 5.77 -11.85 -22.46
N THR A 204 4.66 -12.57 -22.35
CA THR A 204 3.51 -12.25 -21.48
C THR A 204 3.29 -13.38 -20.48
N VAL A 205 2.54 -13.12 -19.41
CA VAL A 205 2.16 -14.15 -18.42
C VAL A 205 1.45 -15.32 -19.09
N ASN A 206 0.61 -15.05 -20.09
CA ASN A 206 -0.06 -16.10 -20.88
C ASN A 206 0.94 -17.07 -21.52
N ASN A 207 2.07 -16.60 -22.05
CA ASN A 207 3.07 -17.47 -22.68
C ASN A 207 3.66 -18.48 -21.67
N PHE A 208 3.94 -18.05 -20.44
CA PHE A 208 4.40 -18.94 -19.38
C PHE A 208 3.30 -19.90 -18.91
N VAL A 209 2.07 -19.43 -18.76
CA VAL A 209 0.91 -20.25 -18.33
C VAL A 209 0.53 -21.31 -19.38
N MET A 210 0.76 -21.05 -20.66
CA MET A 210 0.54 -22.01 -21.74
C MET A 210 1.66 -23.06 -21.86
N THR A 211 2.89 -22.73 -21.48
CA THR A 211 4.07 -23.61 -21.69
C THR A 211 4.58 -24.30 -20.43
N ASN A 212 4.18 -23.84 -19.24
CA ASN A 212 4.62 -24.39 -17.96
C ASN A 212 3.44 -24.60 -17.00
N ASP A 213 3.13 -25.87 -16.75
CA ASP A 213 2.04 -26.32 -15.88
C ASP A 213 2.23 -25.89 -14.41
N GLU A 214 3.47 -25.84 -13.91
CA GLU A 214 3.77 -25.37 -12.56
C GLU A 214 3.47 -23.86 -12.44
N VAL A 215 3.86 -23.07 -13.44
CA VAL A 215 3.54 -21.64 -13.49
C VAL A 215 2.02 -21.43 -13.59
N ARG A 216 1.32 -22.19 -14.44
CA ARG A 216 -0.15 -22.17 -14.52
C ARG A 216 -0.78 -22.43 -13.16
N THR A 217 -0.40 -23.52 -12.48
CA THR A 217 -0.95 -23.88 -11.16
C THR A 217 -0.66 -22.82 -10.10
N ARG A 218 0.55 -22.25 -10.08
CA ARG A 218 0.92 -21.17 -9.14
C ARG A 218 0.13 -19.89 -9.40
N VAL A 219 0.04 -19.43 -10.66
CA VAL A 219 -0.72 -18.22 -11.04
C VAL A 219 -2.21 -18.38 -10.72
N GLU A 220 -2.81 -19.51 -11.08
CA GLU A 220 -4.23 -19.77 -10.77
C GLU A 220 -4.48 -19.92 -9.26
N GLY A 221 -3.52 -20.45 -8.50
CA GLY A 221 -3.54 -20.47 -7.04
C GLY A 221 -3.51 -19.06 -6.43
N MET A 222 -2.64 -18.17 -6.95
CA MET A 222 -2.56 -16.77 -6.50
C MET A 222 -3.84 -16.00 -6.82
N VAL A 223 -4.42 -16.19 -8.01
CA VAL A 223 -5.71 -15.58 -8.36
C VAL A 223 -6.82 -16.08 -7.44
N LYS A 224 -6.88 -17.38 -7.12
CA LYS A 224 -7.84 -17.92 -6.13
C LYS A 224 -7.65 -17.33 -4.73
N GLY A 225 -6.45 -16.89 -4.40
CA GLY A 225 -6.10 -16.16 -3.17
C GLY A 225 -6.24 -14.65 -3.24
N ALA A 226 -6.89 -14.09 -4.28
CA ALA A 226 -7.15 -12.67 -4.39
C ALA A 226 -7.93 -12.12 -3.17
N LYS A 227 -7.75 -10.84 -2.87
CA LYS A 227 -8.40 -10.19 -1.73
C LYS A 227 -9.73 -9.59 -2.14
N LEU A 228 -10.74 -9.72 -1.29
CA LEU A 228 -12.00 -8.97 -1.43
C LEU A 228 -11.74 -7.49 -1.11
N VAL A 229 -12.04 -6.61 -2.08
CA VAL A 229 -11.97 -5.15 -1.90
C VAL A 229 -13.35 -4.58 -1.58
N LYS A 230 -14.38 -5.05 -2.29
CA LYS A 230 -15.76 -4.57 -2.17
C LYS A 230 -16.75 -5.68 -2.53
N GLU A 231 -17.83 -5.76 -1.78
CA GLU A 231 -19.02 -6.54 -2.10
C GLU A 231 -20.24 -5.63 -1.95
N GLN A 232 -21.16 -5.64 -2.92
CA GLN A 232 -22.35 -4.79 -2.90
C GLN A 232 -23.55 -5.51 -3.54
N GLU A 233 -24.71 -5.37 -2.91
CA GLU A 233 -26.01 -5.77 -3.48
C GLU A 233 -26.53 -4.67 -4.42
N MET A 234 -27.00 -5.07 -5.60
CA MET A 234 -27.62 -4.17 -6.59
C MET A 234 -29.15 -4.19 -6.45
N PRO A 235 -29.87 -3.16 -6.95
CA PRO A 235 -31.33 -3.05 -6.76
C PRO A 235 -32.16 -4.18 -7.37
N ASP A 236 -31.59 -4.96 -8.29
CA ASP A 236 -32.20 -6.15 -8.91
C ASP A 236 -31.95 -7.45 -8.12
N GLY A 237 -31.30 -7.37 -6.96
CA GLY A 237 -30.92 -8.50 -6.11
C GLY A 237 -29.66 -9.25 -6.58
N SER A 238 -29.00 -8.79 -7.65
CA SER A 238 -27.68 -9.29 -8.04
C SER A 238 -26.58 -8.73 -7.16
N PHE A 239 -25.41 -9.37 -7.18
CA PHE A 239 -24.24 -8.98 -6.39
C PHE A 239 -23.07 -8.56 -7.27
N GLU A 240 -22.42 -7.49 -6.86
CA GLU A 240 -21.17 -7.00 -7.42
C GLU A 240 -20.02 -7.28 -6.44
N THR A 241 -19.01 -7.99 -6.91
CA THR A 241 -17.81 -8.34 -6.15
C THR A 241 -16.58 -7.78 -6.85
N THR A 242 -15.75 -7.03 -6.13
CA THR A 242 -14.46 -6.53 -6.60
C THR A 242 -13.33 -7.19 -5.83
N VAL A 243 -12.37 -7.77 -6.54
CA VAL A 243 -11.20 -8.46 -6.01
C VAL A 243 -9.91 -7.82 -6.50
N GLU A 244 -8.83 -7.97 -5.73
CA GLU A 244 -7.48 -7.51 -6.12
C GLU A 244 -6.39 -8.55 -5.85
N MET A 245 -5.28 -8.44 -6.60
CA MET A 245 -4.03 -9.10 -6.27
C MET A 245 -2.83 -8.22 -6.61
N LYS A 246 -1.71 -8.43 -5.90
CA LYS A 246 -0.43 -7.79 -6.21
C LYS A 246 0.29 -8.56 -7.32
N LEU A 247 0.95 -7.80 -8.21
CA LEU A 247 1.85 -8.31 -9.24
C LEU A 247 3.33 -8.33 -8.79
N THR A 248 3.61 -7.87 -7.56
CA THR A 248 4.91 -7.94 -6.89
C THR A 248 4.98 -9.13 -5.91
N GLY A 249 6.12 -9.31 -5.23
CA GLY A 249 6.32 -10.41 -4.28
C GLY A 249 6.28 -11.78 -4.96
N ASP A 250 5.51 -12.71 -4.40
CA ASP A 250 5.43 -14.10 -4.85
C ASP A 250 5.07 -14.24 -6.33
N PHE A 251 4.20 -13.38 -6.86
CA PHE A 251 3.82 -13.38 -8.27
C PHE A 251 5.02 -13.05 -9.17
N SER A 252 5.75 -11.98 -8.86
CA SER A 252 6.97 -11.62 -9.58
C SER A 252 8.06 -12.69 -9.45
N GLY A 253 8.16 -13.36 -8.30
CA GLY A 253 9.10 -14.47 -8.09
C GLY A 253 8.81 -15.73 -8.90
N VAL A 254 7.59 -15.89 -9.43
CA VAL A 254 7.19 -16.99 -10.32
C VAL A 254 7.36 -16.62 -11.80
N ILE A 255 7.08 -15.36 -12.15
CA ILE A 255 6.92 -14.91 -13.53
C ILE A 255 8.17 -14.23 -14.11
N LEU A 256 8.98 -13.54 -13.29
CA LEU A 256 10.12 -12.80 -13.82
C LEU A 256 11.25 -13.72 -14.31
N PRO A 257 11.95 -13.35 -15.40
CA PRO A 257 13.05 -14.13 -15.93
C PRO A 257 14.20 -14.18 -14.90
N LYS A 258 14.77 -15.38 -14.73
CA LYS A 258 15.94 -15.60 -13.88
C LYS A 258 17.18 -15.03 -14.57
N SER A 259 17.59 -13.82 -14.19
CA SER A 259 18.83 -13.18 -14.66
C SER A 259 20.02 -13.50 -13.77
N SER A 260 21.20 -13.68 -14.37
CA SER A 260 22.47 -13.58 -13.64
C SER A 260 22.65 -12.13 -13.13
N PRO A 261 22.92 -11.90 -11.83
CA PRO A 261 23.10 -10.55 -11.32
C PRO A 261 24.26 -9.82 -11.99
N ARG A 262 24.05 -8.57 -12.40
CA ARG A 262 25.10 -7.66 -12.84
C ARG A 262 25.58 -6.80 -11.69
N THR A 263 26.81 -7.04 -11.26
CA THR A 263 27.46 -6.29 -10.18
C THR A 263 28.05 -4.96 -10.63
N ASP A 264 28.40 -4.85 -11.91
CA ASP A 264 29.31 -3.85 -12.46
C ASP A 264 28.70 -2.95 -13.56
N PRO A 265 29.28 -1.75 -13.79
CA PRO A 265 28.97 -0.91 -14.94
C PRO A 265 29.23 -1.62 -16.28
N LEU A 266 28.47 -1.23 -17.31
CA LEU A 266 28.82 -1.55 -18.69
C LEU A 266 30.25 -1.06 -19.00
N PRO A 267 31.18 -1.91 -19.52
CA PRO A 267 32.60 -1.58 -19.60
C PRO A 267 32.92 -0.27 -20.33
N GLN A 268 32.19 0.01 -21.41
CA GLN A 268 32.38 1.19 -22.26
C GLN A 268 32.00 2.53 -21.63
N TYR A 269 31.24 2.52 -20.52
CA TYR A 269 30.82 3.75 -19.81
C TYR A 269 31.54 3.96 -18.47
N LYS A 270 32.57 3.16 -18.16
CA LYS A 270 33.51 3.48 -17.06
C LYS A 270 34.28 4.75 -17.43
N LYS A 271 33.86 5.91 -16.91
CA LYS A 271 34.62 7.16 -17.06
C LYS A 271 36.02 6.98 -16.47
N PRO A 272 37.11 7.30 -17.21
CA PRO A 272 38.42 7.48 -16.60
C PRO A 272 38.31 8.63 -15.59
N VAL A 273 38.86 8.45 -14.38
CA VAL A 273 38.93 9.52 -13.39
C VAL A 273 40.05 10.48 -13.83
N VAL A 274 39.69 11.53 -14.56
CA VAL A 274 40.60 12.60 -14.97
C VAL A 274 40.52 13.74 -13.95
N ASP A 275 41.67 14.08 -13.37
CA ASP A 275 41.96 15.31 -12.62
C ASP A 275 41.07 15.67 -11.41
N GLY A 276 40.55 14.65 -10.70
CA GLY A 276 40.16 14.75 -9.29
C GLY A 276 38.94 15.63 -8.94
N HIS A 277 38.40 16.39 -9.90
CA HIS A 277 37.31 17.34 -9.70
C HIS A 277 36.09 16.98 -10.57
N THR A 278 35.67 15.72 -10.54
CA THR A 278 34.34 15.36 -11.05
C THR A 278 33.30 15.79 -10.03
N ILE A 279 32.52 16.84 -10.32
CA ILE A 279 31.29 17.13 -9.57
C ILE A 279 30.26 16.07 -9.96
N SER A 280 30.35 14.89 -9.35
CA SER A 280 29.36 13.82 -9.47
C SER A 280 28.09 14.24 -8.75
N LYS A 281 27.13 14.77 -9.51
CA LYS A 281 25.78 15.04 -8.99
C LYS A 281 25.13 13.70 -8.61
N SER A 282 25.10 13.39 -7.33
CA SER A 282 24.41 12.21 -6.80
C SER A 282 22.92 12.28 -7.08
N TYR A 283 22.36 11.20 -7.63
CA TYR A 283 20.92 11.04 -7.82
C TYR A 283 20.34 10.00 -6.86
N SER A 284 19.05 10.16 -6.53
CA SER A 284 18.33 9.30 -5.59
C SER A 284 17.49 8.21 -6.27
N GLY A 285 17.29 8.31 -7.58
CA GLY A 285 16.56 7.38 -8.44
C GLY A 285 16.65 7.81 -9.91
N LEU A 286 16.01 7.05 -10.80
CA LEU A 286 15.92 7.32 -12.24
C LEU A 286 14.46 7.52 -12.64
N VAL A 287 14.21 8.55 -13.44
CA VAL A 287 12.93 8.81 -14.10
C VAL A 287 13.19 8.82 -15.60
N VAL A 288 12.51 7.94 -16.34
CA VAL A 288 12.58 7.88 -17.79
C VAL A 288 11.31 8.49 -18.38
N ASP A 289 11.42 9.62 -19.07
CA ASP A 289 10.31 10.17 -19.86
C ASP A 289 10.21 9.42 -21.19
N ALA A 290 9.21 8.54 -21.31
CA ALA A 290 8.96 7.71 -22.48
C ALA A 290 7.64 8.07 -23.21
N ARG A 291 7.07 9.24 -22.91
CA ARG A 291 5.92 9.79 -23.63
C ARG A 291 6.23 10.04 -25.11
N GLY A 292 5.24 9.81 -25.97
CA GLY A 292 5.35 9.90 -27.42
C GLY A 292 6.13 8.75 -28.09
N THR A 293 6.66 7.78 -27.33
CA THR A 293 7.45 6.66 -27.90
C THR A 293 6.62 5.42 -28.27
N GLY A 294 5.35 5.38 -27.88
CA GLY A 294 4.48 4.20 -28.00
C GLY A 294 4.77 3.07 -26.98
N ALA A 295 5.65 3.32 -26.00
CA ALA A 295 6.05 2.33 -25.01
C ALA A 295 4.87 1.75 -24.20
N GLN A 296 4.99 0.48 -23.86
CA GLN A 296 4.01 -0.29 -23.10
C GLN A 296 4.53 -0.68 -21.72
N THR A 297 3.58 -0.92 -20.82
CA THR A 297 3.77 -1.39 -19.45
C THR A 297 4.19 -2.86 -19.39
N ALA A 298 5.15 -3.17 -18.51
CA ALA A 298 5.64 -4.53 -18.24
C ALA A 298 6.15 -4.69 -16.80
N LEU A 299 6.28 -5.93 -16.33
CA LEU A 299 6.81 -6.26 -15.00
C LEU A 299 8.34 -6.10 -14.89
N ALA A 300 9.06 -6.42 -15.97
CA ALA A 300 10.51 -6.27 -16.09
C ALA A 300 10.87 -5.51 -17.39
N PRO A 301 10.57 -4.20 -17.47
CA PRO A 301 11.07 -3.37 -18.56
C PRO A 301 12.60 -3.31 -18.51
N ARG A 302 13.21 -3.10 -19.67
CA ARG A 302 14.65 -2.85 -19.79
C ARG A 302 14.88 -1.44 -20.31
N ILE A 303 15.98 -0.84 -19.88
CA ILE A 303 16.51 0.39 -20.46
C ILE A 303 17.76 0.00 -21.24
N LEU A 304 17.82 0.35 -22.51
CA LEU A 304 18.89 0.01 -23.44
C LEU A 304 19.60 1.28 -23.91
N ASN A 305 20.89 1.16 -24.26
CA ASN A 305 21.59 2.19 -25.05
C ASN A 305 21.18 2.11 -26.54
N GLU A 306 21.77 2.95 -27.38
CA GLU A 306 21.42 3.03 -28.81
C GLU A 306 21.82 1.76 -29.59
N GLN A 307 22.85 1.04 -29.12
CA GLN A 307 23.34 -0.22 -29.70
C GLN A 307 22.58 -1.46 -29.21
N GLY A 308 21.74 -1.34 -28.17
CA GLY A 308 20.94 -2.43 -27.59
C GLY A 308 21.51 -3.08 -26.32
N ASP A 309 22.64 -2.60 -25.79
CA ASP A 309 23.16 -3.03 -24.50
C ASP A 309 22.24 -2.59 -23.35
N GLU A 310 21.93 -3.50 -22.44
CA GLU A 310 21.08 -3.18 -21.28
C GLU A 310 21.80 -2.26 -20.28
N ALA A 311 21.38 -0.99 -20.24
CA ALA A 311 21.74 -0.02 -19.21
C ALA A 311 21.00 -0.27 -17.88
N TYR A 312 19.80 -0.85 -17.91
CA TYR A 312 19.06 -1.32 -16.73
C TYR A 312 18.13 -2.47 -17.11
N SER A 313 17.99 -3.45 -16.23
CA SER A 313 17.11 -4.60 -16.36
C SER A 313 16.99 -5.30 -14.99
N VAL A 314 16.16 -6.34 -14.89
CA VAL A 314 16.07 -7.18 -13.68
C VAL A 314 17.44 -7.70 -13.20
N ALA A 315 18.43 -7.84 -14.10
CA ALA A 315 19.79 -8.26 -13.76
C ALA A 315 20.51 -7.30 -12.79
N TYR A 316 20.15 -6.01 -12.76
CA TYR A 316 20.74 -5.04 -11.85
C TYR A 316 20.07 -5.01 -10.47
N VAL A 317 18.89 -5.60 -10.32
CA VAL A 317 18.03 -5.39 -9.14
C VAL A 317 18.26 -6.48 -8.08
N GLU A 318 18.44 -6.07 -6.83
CA GLU A 318 18.51 -7.01 -5.71
C GLU A 318 17.13 -7.64 -5.43
N GLN A 319 17.10 -8.93 -5.09
CA GLN A 319 15.87 -9.71 -4.91
C GLN A 319 14.83 -9.04 -3.98
N ARG A 320 15.30 -8.28 -2.98
CA ARG A 320 14.44 -7.48 -2.09
C ARG A 320 13.68 -6.37 -2.83
N GLY A 321 14.36 -5.62 -3.70
CA GLY A 321 13.75 -4.57 -4.51
C GLY A 321 12.69 -5.14 -5.45
N VAL A 322 13.00 -6.29 -6.08
CA VAL A 322 12.05 -7.04 -6.92
C VAL A 322 10.78 -7.40 -6.14
N ALA A 323 10.93 -7.98 -4.94
CA ALA A 323 9.81 -8.45 -4.14
C ALA A 323 8.96 -7.31 -3.54
N GLU A 324 9.60 -6.26 -3.02
CA GLU A 324 8.89 -5.15 -2.34
C GLU A 324 8.28 -4.15 -3.33
N GLN A 325 8.94 -3.87 -4.46
CA GLN A 325 8.61 -2.73 -5.33
C GLN A 325 8.51 -3.08 -6.83
N GLY A 326 8.85 -4.30 -7.26
CA GLY A 326 8.98 -4.63 -8.68
C GLY A 326 10.17 -3.92 -9.35
N ILE A 327 10.38 -4.12 -10.65
CA ILE A 327 11.58 -3.61 -11.37
C ILE A 327 11.49 -2.10 -11.66
N ALA A 328 10.31 -1.63 -12.04
CA ALA A 328 9.97 -0.21 -12.17
C ALA A 328 8.47 -0.04 -11.89
N ILE A 329 8.03 1.21 -11.73
CA ILE A 329 6.61 1.59 -11.76
C ILE A 329 6.39 2.69 -12.79
N TYR A 330 5.14 2.86 -13.19
CA TYR A 330 4.72 3.77 -14.24
C TYR A 330 3.88 4.90 -13.63
N VAL A 331 3.99 6.11 -14.20
CA VAL A 331 3.24 7.31 -13.82
C VAL A 331 2.85 8.10 -15.08
N PRO A 332 1.76 8.89 -15.07
CA PRO A 332 1.28 9.59 -16.26
C PRO A 332 2.08 10.86 -16.60
N ASP A 333 2.76 11.47 -15.62
CA ASP A 333 3.43 12.77 -15.80
C ASP A 333 4.65 12.98 -14.87
N LEU A 334 5.39 14.05 -15.14
CA LEU A 334 6.60 14.43 -14.41
C LEU A 334 6.33 14.90 -12.97
N PRO A 335 5.30 15.74 -12.67
CA PRO A 335 4.91 16.04 -11.29
C PRO A 335 4.67 14.79 -10.44
N SER A 336 3.93 13.81 -10.98
CA SER A 336 3.65 12.53 -10.34
C SER A 336 4.93 11.70 -10.13
N ALA A 337 5.87 11.74 -11.07
CA ALA A 337 7.19 11.12 -10.90
C ALA A 337 8.00 11.78 -9.76
N GLN A 338 8.01 13.11 -9.70
CA GLN A 338 8.76 13.89 -8.71
C GLN A 338 8.17 13.78 -7.29
N ALA A 339 6.85 13.67 -7.17
CA ALA A 339 6.16 13.45 -5.91
C ALA A 339 6.26 12.01 -5.38
N ASN A 340 6.71 11.05 -6.21
CA ASN A 340 6.70 9.64 -5.84
C ASN A 340 7.86 9.26 -4.88
N PRO A 341 7.57 8.63 -3.73
CA PRO A 341 8.59 8.31 -2.72
C PRO A 341 9.62 7.26 -3.17
N ARG A 342 9.44 6.59 -4.31
CA ARG A 342 10.39 5.60 -4.84
C ARG A 342 11.73 6.22 -5.24
N VAL A 343 11.71 7.37 -5.91
CA VAL A 343 12.93 8.04 -6.39
C VAL A 343 13.41 9.19 -5.50
N THR A 344 12.56 9.68 -4.60
CA THR A 344 12.84 10.77 -3.64
C THR A 344 13.42 12.05 -4.29
N ASN A 345 14.08 12.91 -3.50
CA ASN A 345 14.20 14.35 -3.75
C ASN A 345 14.97 14.77 -5.00
N THR A 346 15.87 13.95 -5.54
CA THR A 346 16.77 14.32 -6.64
C THR A 346 16.93 13.19 -7.67
N PRO A 347 15.88 12.86 -8.45
CA PRO A 347 15.97 11.87 -9.51
C PRO A 347 16.85 12.36 -10.67
N LEU A 348 17.51 11.42 -11.34
CA LEU A 348 18.04 11.63 -12.68
C LEU A 348 16.86 11.53 -13.66
N LEU A 349 16.57 12.60 -14.40
CA LEU A 349 15.60 12.58 -15.49
C LEU A 349 16.35 12.31 -16.81
N VAL A 350 15.95 11.26 -17.52
CA VAL A 350 16.43 10.94 -18.88
C VAL A 350 15.23 10.84 -19.83
N LYS A 351 15.46 10.99 -21.13
CA LYS A 351 14.40 10.86 -22.14
C LYS A 351 14.62 9.59 -22.97
N ALA A 352 13.56 8.80 -23.15
CA ALA A 352 13.60 7.70 -24.10
C ALA A 352 13.49 8.23 -25.53
N LEU A 353 14.36 7.72 -26.40
CA LEU A 353 14.38 8.00 -27.84
C LEU A 353 13.28 7.20 -28.56
N ARG A 354 13.05 5.95 -28.14
CA ARG A 354 12.04 5.03 -28.71
C ARG A 354 11.73 3.85 -27.78
N ALA A 355 10.56 3.25 -27.99
CA ALA A 355 10.27 1.90 -27.53
C ALA A 355 10.94 0.84 -28.43
N SER A 356 11.17 -0.37 -27.91
CA SER A 356 11.82 -1.47 -28.63
C SER A 356 11.28 -2.85 -28.22
N GLY A 357 11.53 -3.84 -29.08
CA GLY A 357 11.04 -5.22 -28.96
C GLY A 357 9.54 -5.36 -29.27
N ASN A 358 9.08 -6.60 -29.49
CA ASN A 358 7.76 -6.90 -30.05
C ASN A 358 6.59 -6.37 -29.20
N ASN A 359 6.73 -6.38 -27.88
CA ASN A 359 5.72 -5.84 -26.97
C ASN A 359 5.87 -4.33 -26.71
N HIS A 360 6.87 -3.66 -27.30
CA HIS A 360 7.21 -2.25 -27.11
C HIS A 360 7.50 -1.85 -25.65
N THR A 361 8.15 -2.71 -24.85
CA THR A 361 8.39 -2.47 -23.40
C THR A 361 9.84 -2.16 -23.05
N ASP A 362 10.78 -2.32 -23.99
CA ASP A 362 12.17 -1.90 -23.79
C ASP A 362 12.30 -0.42 -24.16
N LEU A 363 12.95 0.38 -23.32
CA LEU A 363 13.14 1.82 -23.50
C LEU A 363 14.56 2.10 -23.95
N VAL A 364 14.73 2.67 -25.14
CA VAL A 364 16.05 3.07 -25.64
C VAL A 364 16.31 4.51 -25.25
N VAL A 365 17.43 4.78 -24.57
CA VAL A 365 17.89 6.13 -24.18
C VAL A 365 19.23 6.45 -24.86
N SER A 366 19.66 7.71 -24.83
CA SER A 366 20.90 8.11 -25.50
C SER A 366 22.15 7.56 -24.83
N ASP A 367 23.24 7.40 -25.60
CA ASP A 367 24.53 6.98 -25.04
C ASP A 367 25.07 7.95 -23.96
N ALA A 368 24.76 9.24 -24.09
CA ALA A 368 25.11 10.27 -23.10
C ALA A 368 24.32 10.11 -21.79
N ASP A 369 23.04 9.71 -21.87
CA ASP A 369 22.24 9.36 -20.70
C ASP A 369 22.77 8.10 -20.02
N VAL A 370 23.11 7.06 -20.80
CA VAL A 370 23.72 5.83 -20.25
C VAL A 370 25.08 6.13 -19.59
N GLN A 371 25.90 7.00 -20.17
CA GLN A 371 27.14 7.47 -19.54
C GLN A 371 26.89 8.25 -18.25
N THR A 372 25.73 8.91 -18.09
CA THR A 372 25.34 9.59 -16.85
C THR A 372 24.81 8.60 -15.80
N ILE A 373 24.07 7.57 -16.24
CA ILE A 373 23.58 6.48 -15.38
C ILE A 373 24.76 5.63 -14.86
N HIS A 374 25.71 5.25 -15.72
CA HIS A 374 26.80 4.31 -15.41
C HIS A 374 28.13 4.97 -15.01
N GLY A 375 28.32 6.26 -15.27
CA GLY A 375 29.59 6.95 -15.10
C GLY A 375 29.98 7.28 -13.65
N VAL A 376 29.14 6.94 -12.66
CA VAL A 376 29.35 7.21 -11.22
C VAL A 376 28.90 5.98 -10.41
N PRO A 377 29.78 5.30 -9.65
CA PRO A 377 29.44 4.09 -8.90
C PRO A 377 28.25 4.22 -7.94
N GLU A 378 28.06 5.40 -7.36
CA GLU A 378 26.96 5.72 -6.44
C GLU A 378 25.58 5.56 -7.09
N HIS A 379 25.47 5.75 -8.42
CA HIS A 379 24.19 5.64 -9.14
C HIS A 379 23.68 4.19 -9.18
N PHE A 380 24.58 3.21 -9.17
CA PHE A 380 24.19 1.79 -9.12
C PHE A 380 23.46 1.42 -7.85
N LYS A 381 23.61 2.18 -6.76
CA LYS A 381 22.89 1.94 -5.51
C LYS A 381 21.37 2.10 -5.68
N PHE A 382 20.93 3.12 -6.43
CA PHE A 382 19.49 3.31 -6.64
C PHE A 382 18.95 2.32 -7.68
N LEU A 383 19.74 1.92 -8.69
CA LEU A 383 19.37 0.87 -9.65
C LEU A 383 19.19 -0.49 -8.95
N LYS A 384 20.14 -0.88 -8.09
CA LYS A 384 20.07 -2.11 -7.27
C LYS A 384 18.85 -2.15 -6.35
N GLN A 385 18.43 -0.98 -5.88
CA GLN A 385 17.22 -0.78 -5.07
C GLN A 385 15.92 -0.62 -5.90
N ALA A 386 15.97 -0.89 -7.21
CA ALA A 386 14.85 -0.74 -8.14
C ALA A 386 14.24 0.67 -8.21
N LYS A 387 14.98 1.74 -7.89
CA LYS A 387 14.43 3.11 -7.84
C LYS A 387 14.29 3.74 -9.22
N VAL A 388 13.41 3.17 -10.02
CA VAL A 388 13.14 3.54 -11.42
C VAL A 388 11.65 3.79 -11.61
N LEU A 389 11.35 4.95 -12.20
CA LEU A 389 10.04 5.39 -12.67
C LEU A 389 10.07 5.54 -14.19
N VAL A 390 8.97 5.19 -14.85
CA VAL A 390 8.75 5.43 -16.27
C VAL A 390 7.53 6.33 -16.43
N ILE A 391 7.67 7.43 -17.15
CA ILE A 391 6.54 8.28 -17.53
C ILE A 391 6.02 7.78 -18.90
N LEU A 392 4.74 7.43 -18.97
CA LEU A 392 4.06 7.03 -20.19
C LEU A 392 2.85 7.92 -20.47
N ASP A 393 2.43 7.97 -21.73
CA ASP A 393 1.18 8.64 -22.11
C ASP A 393 -0.01 7.92 -21.46
N ALA A 394 -0.93 8.69 -20.89
CA ALA A 394 -2.21 8.16 -20.38
C ALA A 394 -3.02 7.52 -21.53
N LYS A 395 -3.79 6.47 -21.22
CA LYS A 395 -4.61 5.70 -22.17
C LYS A 395 -6.09 6.05 -22.05
#